data_AF-R6QEH0-F1
#
_entry.id   AF-R6QEH0-F1
#
_cell.length_a   1.000
_cell.length_b   1.000
_cell.length_c   1.000
_cell.angle_alpha   90.00
_cell.angle_beta   90.00
_cell.angle_gamma   90.00
#
_symmetry.space_group_name_H-M   'P 1'
#
loop_
_entity.id
_entity.type
_entity.pdbx_description
1 polymer ?
#
loop_
_entity_poly.entity_id
_entity_poly.type
_entity_poly.pdbx_seq_one_letter_code
_entity_poly.pdbx_strand_id
1 'polypeptide(L)'
;MTDSIIKSIPHIVEKPTIILNTHSKQKKAQGRKLIFGEVCDSKGNPVLVVLELNPKENKFNINKIYKIASAYGKEKTNVIQSWLEKENDILYIDKQKNRTINWLSGLGLQLPVPNNKSSSINRITPYK
;
A
#
# COMPACT_ATOMS: atom_id res chain seq x y z
N MET A 1 12.09 7.48 11.39
CA MET A 1 12.36 6.03 11.28
C MET A 1 13.27 5.63 12.42
N THR A 2 12.86 4.68 13.25
CA THR A 2 13.68 4.09 14.33
C THR A 2 13.97 2.63 14.01
N ASP A 3 14.92 2.02 14.72
CA ASP A 3 15.21 0.58 14.59
C ASP A 3 13.98 -0.31 14.83
N SER A 4 13.16 0.02 15.84
CA SER A 4 11.90 -0.71 16.10
C SER A 4 10.92 -0.66 14.93
N ILE A 5 10.80 0.50 14.28
CA ILE A 5 9.96 0.67 13.09
C ILE A 5 10.52 -0.12 11.92
N ILE A 6 11.85 -0.14 11.71
CA ILE A 6 12.47 -0.94 10.65
C ILE A 6 12.17 -2.43 10.85
N LYS A 7 12.28 -2.93 12.08
CA LYS A 7 11.97 -4.32 12.44
C LYS A 7 10.50 -4.69 12.21
N SER A 8 9.60 -3.71 12.14
CA SER A 8 8.17 -3.94 11.86
C SER A 8 7.84 -4.00 10.36
N ILE A 9 8.76 -3.64 9.46
CA ILE A 9 8.53 -3.64 8.00
C ILE A 9 8.06 -5.02 7.48
N PRO A 10 8.63 -6.16 7.89
CA PRO A 10 8.13 -7.48 7.47
C PRO A 10 6.64 -7.67 7.77
N HIS A 11 6.17 -7.18 8.92
CA HIS A 11 4.76 -7.27 9.31
C HIS A 11 3.83 -6.46 8.39
N ILE A 12 4.28 -5.29 7.92
CA ILE A 12 3.52 -4.47 6.95
C ILE A 12 3.30 -5.25 5.65
N VAL A 13 4.31 -6.01 5.21
CA VAL A 13 4.23 -6.80 3.98
C VAL A 13 3.39 -8.06 4.17
N GLU A 14 3.49 -8.72 5.34
CA GLU A 14 2.73 -9.92 5.67
C GLU A 14 1.24 -9.64 5.86
N LYS A 15 0.92 -8.53 6.53
CA LYS A 15 -0.45 -8.11 6.85
C LYS A 15 -0.68 -6.67 6.37
N PRO A 16 -0.77 -6.44 5.05
CA PRO A 16 -1.02 -5.11 4.53
C PRO A 16 -2.42 -4.63 4.91
N THR A 17 -2.59 -3.32 5.03
CA THR A 17 -3.91 -2.67 5.11
C THR A 17 -4.37 -2.28 3.71
N ILE A 18 -3.48 -1.71 2.90
CA ILE A 18 -3.74 -1.31 1.51
C ILE A 18 -2.51 -1.60 0.65
N ILE A 19 -2.75 -2.08 -0.58
CA ILE A 19 -1.72 -2.16 -1.64
C ILE A 19 -2.18 -1.34 -2.83
N LEU A 20 -1.31 -0.48 -3.34
CA LEU A 20 -1.54 0.36 -4.51
C LEU A 20 -0.52 0.09 -5.63
N ASN A 21 -0.91 0.41 -6.86
CA ASN A 21 0.03 0.63 -7.95
C ASN A 21 0.85 1.90 -7.70
N THR A 22 2.09 1.89 -8.18
CA THR A 22 2.91 3.10 -8.19
C THR A 22 2.48 4.06 -9.31
N HIS A 23 2.46 5.35 -9.02
CA HIS A 23 2.26 6.40 -10.04
C HIS A 23 3.58 6.99 -10.56
N SER A 24 4.72 6.38 -10.25
CA SER A 24 6.02 6.88 -10.70
C SER A 24 6.16 6.70 -12.22
N LYS A 25 6.47 7.79 -12.92
CA LYS A 25 6.76 7.77 -14.36
C LYS A 25 8.14 7.21 -14.69
N GLN A 26 8.99 6.96 -13.69
CA GLN A 26 10.33 6.43 -13.91
C GLN A 26 10.26 4.96 -14.31
N LYS A 27 10.87 4.58 -15.44
CA LYS A 27 10.90 3.19 -15.95
C LYS A 27 11.35 2.16 -14.90
N LYS A 28 12.32 2.51 -14.05
CA LYS A 28 12.83 1.64 -12.98
C LYS A 28 11.86 1.44 -11.81
N ALA A 29 10.91 2.35 -11.66
CA ALA A 29 9.88 2.27 -10.61
C ALA A 29 8.57 1.68 -11.14
N GLN A 30 8.40 1.56 -12.46
CA GLN A 30 7.23 0.90 -13.05
C GLN A 30 7.13 -0.55 -12.55
N GLY A 31 5.91 -0.97 -12.22
CA GLY A 31 5.64 -2.31 -11.68
C GLY A 31 5.85 -2.46 -10.17
N ARG A 32 6.44 -1.47 -9.48
CA ARG A 32 6.51 -1.46 -8.01
C ARG A 32 5.13 -1.30 -7.39
N LYS A 33 4.94 -1.91 -6.22
CA LYS A 33 3.72 -1.80 -5.41
C LYS A 33 4.00 -0.94 -4.19
N LEU A 34 3.04 -0.10 -3.85
CA LEU A 34 3.04 0.72 -2.64
C LEU A 34 2.23 -0.03 -1.60
N ILE A 35 2.83 -0.32 -0.45
CA ILE A 35 2.21 -1.12 0.60
C ILE A 35 2.15 -0.27 1.86
N PHE A 36 0.97 -0.21 2.45
CA PHE A 36 0.73 0.40 3.75
C PHE A 36 0.20 -0.63 4.73
N GLY A 37 0.59 -0.47 5.99
CA GLY A 37 0.04 -1.17 7.14
C GLY A 37 -0.22 -0.17 8.27
N GLU A 38 -0.56 -0.67 9.45
CA GLU A 38 -0.89 0.17 10.61
C GLU A 38 0.32 0.84 11.27
N VAL A 39 1.54 0.53 10.81
CA VAL A 39 2.76 1.09 11.37
C VAL A 39 2.93 2.54 10.93
N CYS A 40 3.07 3.42 11.91
CA CYS A 40 3.52 4.79 11.71
C CYS A 40 4.97 4.97 12.18
N ASP A 41 5.65 5.96 11.61
CA ASP A 41 6.96 6.37 12.06
C ASP A 41 6.89 7.13 13.40
N SER A 42 8.04 7.52 13.93
CA SER A 42 8.13 8.25 15.22
C SER A 42 7.48 9.63 15.21
N LYS A 43 7.08 10.15 14.04
CA LYS A 43 6.36 11.41 13.89
C LYS A 43 4.86 11.19 13.62
N GLY A 44 4.39 9.94 13.63
CA GLY A 44 3.00 9.58 13.33
C GLY A 44 2.69 9.42 11.84
N ASN A 45 3.70 9.49 10.96
CA ASN A 45 3.46 9.34 9.52
C ASN A 45 3.33 7.86 9.15
N PRO A 46 2.37 7.48 8.29
CA PRO A 46 2.24 6.09 7.87
C PRO A 46 3.51 5.63 7.15
N VAL A 47 3.99 4.44 7.49
CA VAL A 47 5.16 3.86 6.82
C VAL A 47 4.73 3.31 5.46
N LEU A 48 5.28 3.89 4.41
CA LEU A 48 5.16 3.39 3.05
C LEU A 48 6.29 2.40 2.78
N VAL A 49 5.93 1.17 2.38
CA VAL A 49 6.86 0.18 1.87
C VAL A 49 6.71 0.08 0.35
N VAL A 50 7.80 0.24 -0.39
CA VAL A 50 7.83 0.12 -1.85
C VAL A 50 8.40 -1.25 -2.21
N LEU A 51 7.54 -2.12 -2.73
CA LEU A 51 7.91 -3.48 -3.12
C LEU A 51 8.18 -3.57 -4.62
N GLU A 52 9.34 -4.09 -4.99
CA GLU A 52 9.75 -4.38 -6.35
C GLU A 52 9.59 -5.87 -6.63
N LEU A 53 8.68 -6.20 -7.56
CA LEU A 53 8.26 -7.59 -7.81
C LEU A 53 9.23 -8.36 -8.71
N ASN A 54 9.93 -7.66 -9.60
CA ASN A 54 10.86 -8.25 -10.57
C ASN A 54 12.12 -7.38 -10.64
N PRO A 55 12.98 -7.42 -9.59
CA PRO A 55 14.17 -6.59 -9.54
C PRO A 55 15.18 -6.98 -10.61
N LYS A 56 15.87 -5.97 -11.14
CA LYS A 56 16.99 -6.14 -12.08
C LYS A 56 18.29 -5.74 -11.39
N GLU A 57 19.25 -6.66 -11.29
CA GLU A 57 20.60 -6.35 -10.83
C GLU A 57 21.60 -6.70 -11.94
N ASN A 58 22.50 -5.77 -12.25
CA ASN A 58 23.55 -5.96 -13.28
C ASN A 58 23.04 -6.50 -14.63
N LYS A 59 21.84 -6.07 -15.06
CA LYS A 59 21.13 -6.51 -16.28
C LYS A 59 20.58 -7.95 -16.24
N PHE A 60 20.74 -8.68 -15.14
CA PHE A 60 20.11 -9.96 -14.92
C PHE A 60 18.75 -9.76 -14.24
N ASN A 61 17.71 -10.39 -14.80
CA ASN A 61 16.41 -10.46 -14.14
C ASN A 61 16.50 -11.50 -13.03
N ILE A 62 16.28 -11.07 -11.80
CA ILE A 62 16.19 -11.99 -10.66
C ILE A 62 14.73 -12.38 -10.53
N ASN A 63 14.33 -13.40 -11.30
CA ASN A 63 12.96 -13.90 -11.27
C ASN A 63 12.67 -14.52 -9.88
N LYS A 64 11.44 -14.32 -9.38
CA LYS A 64 10.91 -14.90 -8.13
C LYS A 64 11.51 -14.34 -6.83
N ILE A 65 12.17 -13.18 -6.85
CA ILE A 65 12.56 -12.46 -5.63
C ILE A 65 11.76 -11.16 -5.53
N TYR A 66 11.14 -10.95 -4.37
CA TYR A 66 10.55 -9.66 -4.02
C TYR A 66 11.56 -8.85 -3.21
N LYS A 67 11.83 -7.63 -3.67
CA LYS A 67 12.79 -6.73 -3.01
C LYS A 67 12.07 -5.51 -2.47
N ILE A 68 12.34 -5.16 -1.21
CA ILE A 68 11.93 -3.87 -0.67
C ILE A 68 12.89 -2.82 -1.26
N ALA A 69 12.38 -2.01 -2.17
CA ALA A 69 13.15 -0.95 -2.82
C ALA A 69 13.38 0.24 -1.88
N SER A 70 12.38 0.54 -1.03
CA SER A 70 12.48 1.53 0.03
C SER A 70 11.38 1.34 1.07
N ALA A 71 11.62 1.85 2.28
CA ALA A 71 10.62 1.96 3.34
C ALA A 71 10.86 3.24 4.14
N TYR A 72 9.84 4.09 4.26
CA TYR A 72 9.96 5.38 4.95
C TYR A 72 8.61 5.92 5.39
N GLY A 73 8.60 6.77 6.42
CA GLY A 73 7.42 7.51 6.86
C GLY A 73 6.98 8.51 5.79
N LYS A 74 5.72 8.43 5.37
CA LYS A 74 5.15 9.29 4.33
C LYS A 74 4.47 10.50 4.95
N GLU A 75 5.22 11.60 5.06
CA GLU A 75 4.78 12.82 5.76
C GLU A 75 3.52 13.49 5.16
N LYS A 76 3.36 13.40 3.84
CA LYS A 76 2.27 14.08 3.11
C LYS A 76 1.08 13.14 2.90
N THR A 77 0.14 13.12 3.83
CA THR A 77 -1.10 12.31 3.76
C THR A 77 -1.99 12.70 2.58
N ASN A 78 -2.02 13.97 2.18
CA ASN A 78 -2.74 14.42 0.97
C ASN A 78 -2.24 13.73 -0.32
N VAL A 79 -0.95 13.40 -0.40
CA VAL A 79 -0.41 12.63 -1.54
C VAL A 79 -0.94 11.19 -1.50
N ILE A 80 -1.06 10.60 -0.32
CA ILE A 80 -1.68 9.27 -0.14
C ILE A 80 -3.15 9.33 -0.56
N GLN A 81 -3.88 10.37 -0.16
CA GLN A 81 -5.27 10.59 -0.55
C GLN A 81 -5.43 10.63 -2.08
N SER A 82 -4.58 11.39 -2.78
CA SER A 82 -4.59 11.45 -4.25
C SER A 82 -4.30 10.11 -4.95
N TRP A 83 -3.66 9.17 -4.25
CA TRP A 83 -3.44 7.82 -4.75
C TRP A 83 -4.66 6.93 -4.52
N LEU A 84 -5.31 7.09 -3.36
CA LEU A 84 -6.54 6.37 -3.02
C LEU A 84 -7.72 6.78 -3.91
N GLU A 85 -7.83 8.05 -4.30
CA GLU A 85 -8.90 8.55 -5.19
C GLU A 85 -8.95 7.83 -6.55
N LYS A 86 -7.87 7.19 -6.97
CA LYS A 86 -7.80 6.44 -8.23
C LYS A 86 -8.09 4.98 -7.96
N GLU A 87 -9.36 4.58 -8.06
CA GLU A 87 -9.81 3.22 -7.77
C GLU A 87 -9.01 2.15 -8.53
N ASN A 88 -8.68 2.38 -9.80
CA ASN A 88 -7.86 1.48 -10.62
C ASN A 88 -6.42 1.27 -10.10
N ASP A 89 -5.94 2.15 -9.23
CA ASP A 89 -4.64 2.04 -8.61
C ASP A 89 -4.68 1.26 -7.29
N ILE A 90 -5.87 0.95 -6.75
CA ILE A 90 -6.02 0.11 -5.56
C ILE A 90 -6.03 -1.37 -5.97
N LEU A 91 -5.05 -2.14 -5.49
CA LEU A 91 -4.92 -3.57 -5.75
C LEU A 91 -5.50 -4.43 -4.63
N TYR A 92 -5.48 -3.91 -3.42
CA TYR A 92 -5.92 -4.64 -2.23
C TYR A 92 -6.33 -3.67 -1.13
N ILE A 93 -7.39 -4.04 -0.42
CA ILE A 93 -7.83 -3.45 0.83
C ILE A 93 -8.09 -4.60 1.80
N ASP A 94 -7.58 -4.49 3.02
CA ASP A 94 -7.83 -5.50 4.05
C ASP A 94 -9.32 -5.60 4.38
N LYS A 95 -9.80 -6.85 4.42
CA LYS A 95 -11.20 -7.21 4.66
C LYS A 95 -11.61 -7.01 6.11
N GLN A 96 -10.66 -6.96 7.05
CA GLN A 96 -10.94 -6.60 8.43
C GLN A 96 -11.32 -5.12 8.51
N LYS A 97 -12.61 -4.83 8.31
CA LYS A 97 -13.16 -3.47 8.18
C LYS A 97 -12.71 -2.55 9.30
N ASN A 98 -12.72 -3.00 10.55
CA ASN A 98 -12.34 -2.17 11.70
C ASN A 98 -10.88 -1.73 11.63
N ARG A 99 -9.98 -2.62 11.21
CA ARG A 99 -8.53 -2.35 11.08
C ARG A 99 -8.27 -1.29 10.02
N THR A 100 -8.82 -1.50 8.83
CA THR A 100 -8.69 -0.56 7.70
C THR A 100 -9.35 0.78 7.99
N ILE A 101 -10.55 0.79 8.56
CA ILE A 101 -11.28 2.02 8.91
C ILE A 101 -10.52 2.80 9.98
N ASN A 102 -10.05 2.16 11.05
CA ASN A 102 -9.29 2.84 12.10
C ASN A 102 -8.02 3.48 11.54
N TRP A 103 -7.30 2.78 10.66
CA TRP A 103 -6.11 3.31 10.01
C TRP A 103 -6.43 4.51 9.11
N LEU A 104 -7.47 4.41 8.27
CA LEU A 104 -7.92 5.51 7.41
C LEU A 104 -8.35 6.73 8.23
N SER A 105 -9.22 6.52 9.23
CA SER A 105 -9.73 7.58 10.10
C SER A 105 -8.62 8.24 10.92
N GLY A 106 -7.68 7.46 11.47
CA GLY A 106 -6.54 7.99 12.23
C GLY A 106 -5.61 8.86 11.39
N LEU A 107 -5.61 8.69 10.07
CA LEU A 107 -4.79 9.47 9.12
C LEU A 107 -5.60 10.52 8.35
N GLY A 108 -6.91 10.63 8.59
CA GLY A 108 -7.81 11.50 7.83
C GLY A 108 -7.95 11.12 6.35
N LEU A 109 -7.71 9.85 6.01
CA LEU A 109 -7.80 9.31 4.65
C LEU A 109 -9.20 8.78 4.35
N GLN A 110 -9.60 8.85 3.09
CA GLN A 110 -10.88 8.36 2.60
C GLN A 110 -10.67 7.50 1.36
N LEU A 111 -11.40 6.38 1.30
CA LEU A 111 -11.50 5.59 0.08
C LEU A 111 -12.39 6.32 -0.93
N PRO A 112 -12.18 6.11 -2.24
CA PRO A 112 -13.06 6.66 -3.26
C PRO A 112 -14.47 6.12 -3.01
N VAL A 113 -15.46 7.01 -2.99
CA VAL A 113 -16.85 6.62 -2.85
C VAL A 113 -17.20 5.80 -4.09
N PRO A 114 -17.69 4.55 -3.96
CA PRO A 114 -18.14 3.80 -5.12
C PRO A 114 -19.22 4.62 -5.80
N ASN A 115 -18.97 5.03 -7.04
CA ASN A 115 -19.85 5.90 -7.81
C ASN A 115 -21.18 5.15 -8.00
N ASN A 116 -22.16 5.44 -7.14
CA ASN A 116 -23.54 4.99 -7.15
C ASN A 116 -23.84 3.69 -7.91
N LYS A 117 -23.33 2.57 -7.41
CA LYS A 117 -24.14 1.35 -7.33
C LYS A 117 -24.23 0.98 -5.85
N SER A 118 -25.16 1.64 -5.19
CA SER A 118 -25.75 1.16 -3.96
C SER A 118 -26.25 -0.26 -4.19
N SER A 119 -25.44 -1.23 -3.81
CA SER A 119 -25.92 -2.41 -3.12
C SER A 119 -24.80 -2.89 -2.20
N SER A 120 -25.18 -3.22 -0.98
CA SER A 120 -24.34 -4.01 -0.08
C SER A 120 -23.75 -5.19 -0.86
N ILE A 121 -22.43 -5.25 -1.01
CA ILE A 121 -21.73 -6.48 -1.43
C ILE A 121 -20.95 -7.00 -0.22
N ASN A 122 -21.70 -7.47 0.78
CA ASN A 122 -21.34 -8.72 1.44
C ASN A 122 -21.41 -9.83 0.38
N ARG A 123 -20.30 -10.12 -0.32
CA ARG A 123 -19.91 -11.43 -0.88
C ARG A 123 -18.84 -11.26 -1.95
N ILE A 124 -17.68 -11.87 -1.75
CA ILE A 124 -16.72 -12.14 -2.83
C ILE A 124 -17.09 -13.51 -3.40
N THR A 125 -17.57 -13.55 -4.65
CA THR A 125 -17.72 -14.80 -5.41
C THR A 125 -16.44 -15.11 -6.19
N PRO A 126 -15.91 -16.35 -6.13
CA PRO A 126 -14.84 -16.77 -7.02
C PRO A 126 -15.39 -17.00 -8.43
N TYR A 127 -14.65 -16.56 -9.45
CA TYR A 127 -14.97 -16.77 -10.86
C TYR A 127 -14.85 -18.27 -11.22
N LYS A 128 -15.80 -18.76 -12.04
CA LYS A 128 -15.69 -20.01 -12.80
C LYS A 128 -14.87 -19.80 -14.06
#